data_AF-A0A1E3G1W6-F1
#
_entry.id   AF-A0A1E3G1W6-F1
#
_cell.length_a   1.000
_cell.length_b   1.000
_cell.length_c   1.000
_cell.angle_alpha   90.00
_cell.angle_beta   90.00
_cell.angle_gamma   90.00
#
_symmetry.space_group_name_H-M   'P 1'
#
loop_
_entity.id
_entity.type
_entity.pdbx_description
1 polymer ?
#
loop_
_entity_poly.entity_id
_entity_poly.type
_entity_poly.pdbx_seq_one_letter_code
_entity_poly.pdbx_strand_id
1 'polypeptide(L)'
;MFAFGGGDFVERRYKILEILKRSKRPIKGKELAEMFGVTRQVVVSDIAQLREEGYRVVSTRDGYLLDTGERVRRVVAVKHGADEIYDELKIIVENGGRVLDVIVEHPIYGEIIGRIDVESIDDVEKFVSALATSNTKPLLEISGGVHLHTIEAPDEQTMEKILEAIKKYRINK
;
A
#
# COMPACT_ATOMS: atom_id res chain seq x y z
N MET A 1 -37.54 -28.40 20.76
CA MET A 1 -36.89 -29.30 19.80
C MET A 1 -36.02 -28.43 18.92
N PHE A 2 -34.70 -28.47 19.13
CA PHE A 2 -33.70 -27.65 18.45
C PHE A 2 -33.42 -28.22 17.06
N ALA A 3 -33.55 -27.40 16.01
CA ALA A 3 -33.09 -27.77 14.67
C ALA A 3 -32.90 -26.53 13.78
N PHE A 4 -31.79 -25.80 13.93
CA PHE A 4 -31.21 -24.96 12.87
C PHE A 4 -29.69 -24.86 13.13
N GLY A 5 -28.87 -25.61 12.40
CA GLY A 5 -27.45 -25.74 12.77
C GLY A 5 -26.48 -26.00 11.62
N GLY A 6 -26.80 -25.61 10.38
CA GLY A 6 -25.90 -25.82 9.23
C GLY A 6 -25.75 -24.66 8.25
N GLY A 7 -26.75 -23.78 8.10
CA GLY A 7 -26.74 -22.73 7.06
C GLY A 7 -26.12 -21.38 7.46
N ASP A 8 -26.06 -21.08 8.75
CA ASP A 8 -25.78 -19.72 9.26
C ASP A 8 -24.28 -19.33 9.24
N PHE A 9 -23.37 -20.30 9.38
CA PHE A 9 -21.93 -20.04 9.51
C PHE A 9 -21.27 -19.64 8.19
N VAL A 10 -21.59 -20.34 7.09
CA VAL A 10 -21.02 -20.08 5.77
C VAL A 10 -21.51 -18.74 5.22
N GLU A 11 -22.81 -18.46 5.38
CA GLU A 11 -23.41 -17.20 4.95
C GLU A 11 -22.81 -16.01 5.72
N ARG A 12 -22.60 -16.16 7.04
CA ARG A 12 -21.95 -15.12 7.84
C ARG A 12 -20.51 -14.87 7.41
N ARG A 13 -19.70 -15.91 7.17
CA ARG A 13 -18.32 -15.74 6.68
C ARG A 13 -18.28 -15.00 5.35
N TYR A 14 -19.18 -15.33 4.42
CA TYR A 14 -19.28 -14.62 3.15
C TYR A 14 -19.67 -13.14 3.33
N LYS A 15 -20.63 -12.85 4.22
CA LYS A 15 -21.02 -11.46 4.55
C LYS A 15 -19.89 -10.69 5.24
N ILE A 16 -19.16 -11.32 6.16
CA ILE A 16 -17.96 -10.74 6.78
C ILE A 16 -16.95 -10.38 5.69
N LEU A 17 -16.66 -11.30 4.76
CA LEU A 17 -15.74 -11.06 3.67
C LEU A 17 -16.19 -9.89 2.77
N GLU A 18 -17.47 -9.81 2.41
CA GLU A 18 -18.02 -8.70 1.62
C GLU A 18 -17.92 -7.35 2.35
N ILE A 19 -18.17 -7.33 3.66
CA ILE A 19 -17.96 -6.13 4.49
C ILE A 19 -16.49 -5.72 4.44
N LEU A 20 -15.57 -6.67 4.62
CA LEU A 20 -14.13 -6.38 4.62
C LEU A 20 -13.63 -5.92 3.24
N LYS A 21 -14.16 -6.47 2.13
CA LYS A 21 -13.86 -6.00 0.76
C LYS A 21 -14.28 -4.56 0.51
N ARG A 22 -15.44 -4.16 1.01
CA ARG A 22 -16.01 -2.82 0.76
C ARG A 22 -15.49 -1.76 1.72
N SER A 23 -14.90 -2.19 2.84
CA SER A 23 -14.42 -1.27 3.86
C SER A 23 -13.09 -0.65 3.46
N LYS A 24 -13.03 0.69 3.50
CA LYS A 24 -11.78 1.47 3.36
C LYS A 24 -10.99 1.60 4.67
N ARG A 25 -11.49 1.03 5.77
CA ARG A 25 -10.89 1.09 7.11
C ARG A 25 -10.88 -0.28 7.79
N PRO A 26 -10.00 -0.53 8.78
CA PRO A 26 -10.12 -1.69 9.64
C PRO A 26 -11.48 -1.72 10.35
N ILE A 27 -12.11 -2.90 10.39
CA ILE A 27 -13.38 -3.14 11.09
C ILE A 27 -13.12 -3.88 12.40
N LYS A 28 -13.61 -3.35 13.52
CA LYS A 28 -13.38 -3.97 14.83
C LYS A 28 -14.10 -5.31 14.92
N GLY A 29 -13.48 -6.32 15.53
CA GLY A 29 -14.14 -7.61 15.77
C GLY A 29 -15.43 -7.50 16.60
N LYS A 30 -15.52 -6.48 17.47
CA LYS A 30 -16.75 -6.18 18.22
C LYS A 30 -17.86 -5.63 17.31
N GLU A 31 -17.51 -4.80 16.33
CA GLU A 31 -18.45 -4.25 15.34
C GLU A 31 -19.05 -5.38 14.49
N LEU A 32 -18.22 -6.30 13.99
CA LEU A 32 -18.70 -7.50 13.29
C LEU A 32 -19.59 -8.38 14.19
N ALA A 33 -19.20 -8.58 15.45
CA ALA A 33 -19.96 -9.41 16.39
C ALA A 33 -21.37 -8.85 16.62
N GLU A 34 -21.49 -7.54 16.81
CA GLU A 34 -22.77 -6.83 16.95
C GLU A 34 -23.61 -6.90 15.67
N MET A 35 -23.00 -6.69 14.49
CA MET A 35 -23.70 -6.76 13.19
C MET A 35 -24.37 -8.12 12.94
N PHE A 36 -23.76 -9.21 13.40
CA PHE A 36 -24.25 -10.57 13.19
C PHE A 36 -24.93 -11.18 14.43
N GLY A 37 -25.05 -10.45 15.54
CA GLY A 37 -25.65 -10.95 16.77
C GLY A 37 -24.90 -12.13 17.41
N VAL A 38 -23.58 -12.19 17.22
CA VAL A 38 -22.71 -13.27 17.73
C VAL A 38 -21.70 -12.74 18.74
N THR A 39 -20.96 -13.63 19.41
CA THR A 39 -19.87 -13.21 20.28
C THR A 39 -18.62 -12.87 19.46
N ARG A 40 -17.72 -12.07 20.06
CA ARG A 40 -16.41 -11.78 19.46
C ARG A 40 -15.63 -13.06 19.15
N GLN A 41 -15.78 -14.11 19.95
CA GLN A 41 -15.07 -15.36 19.76
C GLN A 41 -15.54 -16.14 18.52
N VAL A 42 -16.82 -16.03 18.18
CA VAL A 42 -17.35 -16.56 16.91
C VAL A 42 -16.73 -15.82 15.73
N VAL A 43 -16.63 -14.49 15.77
CA VAL A 43 -15.96 -13.69 14.73
C VAL A 43 -14.48 -14.09 14.59
N VAL A 44 -13.76 -14.28 15.70
CA VAL A 44 -12.36 -14.74 15.66
C VAL A 44 -12.23 -16.08 14.95
N SER A 45 -13.14 -17.02 15.23
CA SER A 45 -13.20 -18.32 14.56
C SER A 45 -13.51 -18.18 13.06
N ASP A 46 -14.45 -17.30 12.70
CA ASP A 46 -14.82 -17.05 11.30
C ASP A 46 -13.65 -16.46 10.50
N ILE A 47 -12.91 -15.50 11.08
CA ILE A 47 -11.72 -14.92 10.45
C ILE A 47 -10.61 -15.96 10.28
N ALA A 48 -10.41 -16.84 11.26
CA ALA A 48 -9.44 -17.94 11.14
C ALA A 48 -9.80 -18.86 9.97
N GLN A 49 -11.08 -19.21 9.82
CA GLN A 49 -11.54 -20.04 8.71
C GLN A 49 -11.37 -19.33 7.35
N LEU A 50 -11.69 -18.04 7.26
CA LEU A 50 -11.46 -17.27 6.02
C LEU A 50 -9.97 -17.26 5.61
N ARG A 51 -9.04 -17.23 6.58
CA ARG A 51 -7.60 -17.35 6.30
C ARG A 51 -7.22 -18.73 5.79
N GLU A 52 -7.76 -19.79 6.39
CA GLU A 52 -7.56 -21.16 5.90
C GLU A 52 -8.12 -21.35 4.48
N GLU A 53 -9.21 -20.67 4.15
CA GLU A 53 -9.81 -20.62 2.81
C GLU A 53 -8.98 -19.76 1.81
N GLY A 54 -7.89 -19.13 2.26
CA GLY A 54 -6.94 -18.38 1.41
C GLY A 54 -7.19 -16.87 1.33
N TYR A 55 -8.17 -16.33 2.04
CA TYR A 55 -8.40 -14.89 2.10
C TYR A 55 -7.35 -14.22 3.00
N ARG A 56 -6.67 -13.19 2.49
CA ARG A 56 -5.66 -12.42 3.22
C ARG A 56 -6.28 -11.43 4.21
N VAL A 57 -7.01 -11.93 5.20
CA VAL A 57 -7.56 -11.08 6.26
C VAL A 57 -6.46 -10.76 7.29
N VAL A 58 -6.06 -9.50 7.38
CA VAL A 58 -5.03 -9.01 8.30
C VAL A 58 -5.68 -8.53 9.61
N SER A 59 -5.08 -8.89 10.74
CA SER A 59 -5.41 -8.33 12.05
C SER A 59 -4.50 -7.14 12.35
N THR A 60 -5.07 -5.97 12.57
CA THR A 60 -4.35 -4.77 13.03
C THR A 60 -4.78 -4.42 14.46
N ARG A 61 -4.14 -3.42 15.07
CA ARG A 61 -4.57 -2.87 16.37
C ARG A 61 -5.98 -2.25 16.29
N ASP A 62 -6.38 -1.79 15.12
CA ASP A 62 -7.64 -1.08 14.89
C ASP A 62 -8.79 -1.97 14.39
N GLY A 63 -8.50 -3.20 13.93
CA GLY A 63 -9.52 -4.14 13.47
C GLY A 63 -9.02 -5.19 12.49
N TYR A 64 -9.95 -5.78 11.73
CA TYR A 64 -9.69 -6.68 10.62
C TYR A 64 -9.79 -5.91 9.29
N LEU A 65 -8.91 -6.25 8.35
CA LEU A 65 -8.91 -5.71 6.98
C LEU A 65 -8.65 -6.85 6.00
N LEU A 66 -9.28 -6.81 4.83
CA LEU A 66 -8.96 -7.76 3.75
C LEU A 66 -7.94 -7.13 2.81
N ASP A 67 -6.76 -7.76 2.70
CA ASP A 67 -5.80 -7.44 1.64
C ASP A 67 -6.25 -8.13 0.35
N THR A 68 -6.94 -7.40 -0.52
CA THR A 68 -7.43 -7.90 -1.81
C THR A 68 -6.29 -8.10 -2.82
N GLY A 69 -5.09 -7.55 -2.57
CA GLY A 69 -4.03 -7.47 -3.57
C GLY A 69 -4.27 -6.44 -4.66
N GLU A 70 -5.42 -5.78 -4.67
CA GLU A 70 -5.66 -4.63 -5.55
C GLU A 70 -4.96 -3.43 -4.92
N ARG A 71 -3.82 -3.05 -5.50
CA ARG A 71 -3.07 -1.87 -5.05
C ARG A 71 -3.46 -0.68 -5.91
N VAL A 72 -3.67 0.47 -5.28
CA VAL A 72 -3.92 1.73 -5.98
C VAL A 72 -2.61 2.28 -6.52
N ARG A 73 -2.66 2.94 -7.69
CA ARG A 73 -1.50 3.56 -8.31
C ARG A 73 -1.73 5.04 -8.57
N ARG A 74 -0.68 5.83 -8.38
CA ARG A 74 -0.64 7.26 -8.73
C ARG A 74 0.71 7.60 -9.33
N VAL A 75 0.68 8.39 -10.39
CA VAL A 75 1.85 9.08 -10.90
C VAL A 75 1.97 10.41 -10.17
N VAL A 76 3.12 10.66 -9.55
CA VAL A 76 3.35 11.82 -8.69
C VAL A 76 4.55 12.59 -9.20
N ALA A 77 4.37 13.89 -9.45
CA ALA A 77 5.45 14.80 -9.82
C ALA A 77 6.18 15.32 -8.58
N VAL A 78 7.50 15.20 -8.57
CA VAL A 78 8.38 15.57 -7.47
C VAL A 78 9.58 16.38 -7.96
N LYS A 79 10.19 17.14 -7.05
CA LYS A 79 11.43 17.87 -7.28
C LYS A 79 12.30 17.85 -6.03
N HIS A 80 13.51 17.32 -6.17
CA HIS A 80 14.50 17.31 -5.08
C HIS A 80 15.91 17.08 -5.64
N GLY A 81 16.93 17.21 -4.77
CA GLY A 81 18.33 16.90 -5.08
C GLY A 81 18.66 15.41 -5.02
N ALA A 82 19.83 15.01 -5.54
CA ALA A 82 20.28 13.62 -5.48
C ALA A 82 20.55 13.14 -4.04
N ASP A 83 20.91 14.06 -3.15
CA ASP A 83 21.10 13.85 -1.71
C ASP A 83 19.78 13.51 -0.98
N GLU A 84 18.63 13.83 -1.57
CA GLU A 84 17.31 13.62 -0.96
C GLU A 84 16.64 12.32 -1.43
N ILE A 85 17.22 11.56 -2.37
CA ILE A 85 16.64 10.31 -2.90
C ILE A 85 16.35 9.32 -1.78
N TYR A 86 17.30 9.11 -0.87
CA TYR A 86 17.14 8.16 0.23
C TYR A 86 15.95 8.54 1.10
N ASP A 87 15.88 9.81 1.51
CA ASP A 87 14.84 10.30 2.41
C ASP A 87 13.46 10.23 1.76
N GLU A 88 13.34 10.57 0.48
CA GLU A 88 12.08 10.47 -0.25
C GLU A 88 11.59 9.01 -0.32
N LEU A 89 12.41 8.11 -0.85
CA LEU A 89 12.03 6.69 -1.00
C LEU A 89 11.72 6.06 0.36
N LYS A 90 12.52 6.38 1.38
CA LYS A 90 12.29 5.94 2.76
C LYS A 90 10.92 6.38 3.27
N ILE A 91 10.57 7.66 3.13
CA ILE A 91 9.27 8.19 3.60
C ILE A 91 8.11 7.46 2.91
N ILE A 92 8.24 7.14 1.62
CA ILE A 92 7.19 6.42 0.87
C ILE A 92 7.02 5.01 1.44
N VAL A 93 8.10 4.23 1.60
CA VAL A 93 8.02 2.84 2.08
C VAL A 93 7.62 2.75 3.55
N GLU A 94 8.05 3.67 4.41
CA GLU A 94 7.62 3.74 5.83
C GLU A 94 6.11 4.02 5.96
N ASN A 95 5.52 4.65 4.94
CA ASN A 95 4.08 4.88 4.88
C ASN A 95 3.32 3.80 4.11
N GLY A 96 3.96 2.66 3.80
CA GLY A 96 3.33 1.50 3.16
C GLY A 96 3.24 1.59 1.64
N GLY A 97 3.98 2.53 1.04
CA GLY A 97 4.06 2.68 -0.40
C GLY A 97 5.15 1.82 -1.04
N ARG A 98 5.03 1.63 -2.35
CA ARG A 98 6.05 1.05 -3.22
C ARG A 98 6.31 2.01 -4.37
N VAL A 99 7.58 2.24 -4.69
CA VAL A 99 7.98 3.06 -5.85
C VAL A 99 8.38 2.11 -6.97
N LEU A 100 7.62 2.13 -8.08
CA LEU A 100 7.81 1.21 -9.20
C LEU A 100 8.92 1.71 -10.15
N ASP A 101 8.88 2.99 -10.45
CA ASP A 101 9.72 3.60 -11.48
C ASP A 101 10.00 5.07 -11.18
N VAL A 102 10.96 5.61 -11.93
CA VAL A 102 11.21 7.04 -12.10
C VAL A 102 11.07 7.39 -13.58
N ILE A 103 10.39 8.49 -13.87
CA ILE A 103 10.19 9.01 -15.23
C ILE A 103 10.78 10.41 -15.29
N VAL A 104 11.68 10.64 -16.25
CA VAL A 104 12.29 11.95 -16.50
C VAL A 104 12.10 12.36 -17.95
N GLU A 105 11.95 13.66 -18.17
CA GLU A 105 11.91 14.24 -19.51
C GLU A 105 13.33 14.57 -19.98
N HIS A 106 13.72 14.01 -21.12
CA HIS A 106 15.00 14.24 -21.78
C HIS A 106 14.77 14.98 -23.10
N PRO A 107 15.51 16.08 -23.37
CA PRO A 107 15.24 16.96 -24.51
C PRO A 107 15.37 16.29 -25.89
N ILE A 108 16.14 15.19 -25.97
CA ILE A 108 16.35 14.43 -27.22
C ILE A 108 15.47 13.17 -27.29
N TYR A 109 15.24 12.51 -26.15
CA TYR A 109 14.67 11.15 -26.12
C TYR A 109 13.21 11.14 -25.67
N GLY A 110 12.66 12.29 -25.26
CA GLY A 110 11.35 12.35 -24.63
C GLY A 110 11.41 11.75 -23.23
N GLU A 111 10.48 10.87 -22.90
CA GLU A 111 10.42 10.23 -21.59
C GLU A 111 11.43 9.08 -21.47
N ILE A 112 12.24 9.12 -20.41
CA ILE A 112 13.10 8.00 -19.99
C ILE A 112 12.51 7.42 -18.71
N ILE A 113 12.24 6.12 -18.73
CA ILE A 113 11.70 5.38 -17.58
C ILE A 113 12.79 4.47 -17.01
N GLY A 114 13.12 4.69 -15.74
CA GLY A 114 14.02 3.83 -14.96
C GLY A 114 13.22 3.00 -13.95
N ARG A 115 13.49 1.70 -13.87
CA ARG A 115 12.87 0.84 -12.85
C ARG A 115 13.56 1.04 -11.50
N ILE A 116 12.77 1.22 -10.45
CA ILE A 116 13.25 1.34 -9.07
C ILE A 116 12.85 0.09 -8.28
N ASP A 117 11.55 -0.17 -8.21
CA ASP A 117 10.97 -1.35 -7.57
C ASP A 117 11.38 -1.55 -6.10
N VAL A 118 11.08 -0.56 -5.25
CA VAL A 118 11.37 -0.59 -3.80
C VAL A 118 10.08 -0.57 -2.99
N GLU A 119 9.94 -1.51 -2.04
CA GLU A 119 8.79 -1.57 -1.11
C GLU A 119 9.18 -1.73 0.37
N SER A 120 10.47 -1.83 0.67
CA SER A 120 11.00 -1.92 2.03
C SER A 120 12.24 -1.05 2.23
N ILE A 121 12.60 -0.79 3.49
CA ILE A 121 13.83 -0.04 3.83
C ILE A 121 15.09 -0.73 3.28
N ASP A 122 15.12 -2.06 3.34
CA ASP A 122 16.25 -2.85 2.80
C ASP A 122 16.37 -2.68 1.28
N ASP A 123 15.24 -2.60 0.55
CA ASP A 123 15.26 -2.30 -0.89
C ASP A 123 15.77 -0.88 -1.17
N VAL A 124 15.37 0.10 -0.36
CA VAL A 124 15.84 1.49 -0.47
C VAL A 124 17.35 1.57 -0.26
N GLU A 125 17.86 0.93 0.79
CA GLU A 125 19.30 0.92 1.09
C GLU A 125 20.10 0.24 -0.03
N LYS A 126 19.61 -0.88 -0.56
CA LYS A 126 20.23 -1.56 -1.71
C LYS A 126 20.22 -0.70 -2.97
N PHE A 127 19.09 -0.04 -3.26
CA PHE A 127 18.96 0.83 -4.43
C PHE A 127 19.92 2.02 -4.35
N VAL A 128 19.95 2.73 -3.21
CA VAL A 128 20.84 3.89 -3.01
C VAL A 128 22.31 3.47 -3.03
N SER A 129 22.64 2.30 -2.47
CA SER A 129 24.00 1.75 -2.54
C SER A 129 24.41 1.40 -3.98
N ALA A 130 23.50 0.83 -4.77
CA ALA A 130 23.74 0.54 -6.18
C ALA A 130 23.92 1.83 -6.99
N LEU A 131 23.12 2.86 -6.71
CA LEU A 131 23.24 4.17 -7.32
C LEU A 131 24.59 4.82 -7.02
N ALA A 132 25.03 4.80 -5.75
CA ALA A 132 26.30 5.39 -5.32
C ALA A 132 27.54 4.67 -5.87
N THR A 133 27.43 3.37 -6.14
CA THR A 133 28.51 2.56 -6.73
C THR A 133 28.50 2.56 -8.26
N SER A 134 27.35 2.89 -8.88
CA SER A 134 27.29 3.16 -10.30
C SER A 134 28.01 4.49 -10.58
N ASN A 135 29.04 4.49 -11.43
CA ASN A 135 29.73 5.73 -11.86
C ASN A 135 28.83 6.61 -12.77
N THR A 136 27.52 6.55 -12.60
CA THR A 136 26.51 7.22 -13.41
C THR A 136 25.74 8.22 -12.56
N LYS A 137 25.41 9.35 -13.16
CA LYS A 137 24.57 10.37 -12.52
C LYS A 137 23.12 9.85 -12.40
N PRO A 138 22.42 10.14 -11.30
CA PRO A 138 21.01 9.83 -11.17
C PRO A 138 20.17 10.48 -12.29
N LEU A 139 19.12 9.80 -12.73
CA LEU A 139 18.28 10.28 -13.84
C LEU A 139 17.67 11.65 -13.59
N LEU A 140 17.36 11.99 -12.33
CA LEU A 140 16.78 13.29 -11.95
C LEU A 140 17.67 14.49 -12.32
N GLU A 141 18.98 14.30 -12.50
CA GLU A 141 19.88 15.40 -12.91
C GLU A 141 19.58 15.88 -14.34
N ILE A 142 18.99 15.04 -15.19
CA ILE A 142 18.64 15.36 -16.59
C ILE A 142 17.65 16.52 -16.65
N SER A 143 16.73 16.58 -15.70
CA SER A 143 15.58 17.49 -15.66
C SER A 143 15.67 18.46 -14.48
N GLY A 144 16.87 18.74 -13.98
CA GLY A 144 17.09 19.71 -12.89
C GLY A 144 16.36 19.34 -11.59
N GLY A 145 16.28 18.04 -11.31
CA GLY A 145 15.61 17.47 -10.13
C GLY A 145 14.12 17.17 -10.34
N VAL A 146 13.49 17.59 -11.43
CA VAL A 146 12.05 17.37 -11.68
C VAL A 146 11.81 15.98 -12.28
N HIS A 147 11.01 15.15 -11.65
CA HIS A 147 10.71 13.81 -12.15
C HIS A 147 9.35 13.30 -11.67
N LEU A 148 8.91 12.18 -12.23
CA LEU A 148 7.69 11.50 -11.80
C LEU A 148 8.02 10.14 -11.19
N HIS A 149 7.21 9.72 -10.24
CA HIS A 149 7.18 8.35 -9.73
C HIS A 149 5.82 7.72 -9.92
N THR A 150 5.77 6.47 -10.37
CA THR A 150 4.60 5.63 -10.16
C THR A 150 4.66 5.00 -8.77
N ILE A 151 3.83 5.51 -7.87
CA ILE A 151 3.68 5.00 -6.50
C ILE A 151 2.49 4.04 -6.45
N GLU A 152 2.69 2.91 -5.79
CA GLU A 152 1.68 1.89 -5.51
C GLU A 152 1.42 1.81 -4.00
N ALA A 153 0.16 1.69 -3.58
CA ALA A 153 -0.23 1.57 -2.18
C ALA A 153 -1.37 0.56 -2.00
N PRO A 154 -1.56 -0.04 -0.80
CA PRO A 154 -2.65 -0.99 -0.53
C PRO A 154 -4.06 -0.41 -0.75
N ASP A 155 -4.25 0.88 -0.50
CA ASP A 155 -5.54 1.56 -0.61
C ASP A 155 -5.37 3.09 -0.78
N GLU A 156 -6.47 3.78 -1.12
CA GLU A 156 -6.48 5.24 -1.30
C GLU A 156 -6.12 6.00 -0.02
N GLN A 157 -6.47 5.47 1.17
CA GLN A 157 -6.14 6.15 2.44
C GLN A 157 -4.63 6.15 2.68
N THR A 158 -3.97 5.03 2.39
CA THR A 158 -2.53 4.89 2.46
C THR A 158 -1.86 5.77 1.41
N MET A 159 -2.39 5.83 0.18
CA MET A 159 -1.93 6.75 -0.86
C MET A 159 -2.00 8.21 -0.41
N GLU A 160 -3.12 8.67 0.16
CA GLU A 160 -3.26 10.03 0.70
C GLU A 160 -2.23 10.31 1.79
N LYS A 161 -2.00 9.36 2.69
CA LYS A 161 -0.99 9.47 3.75
C LYS A 161 0.42 9.63 3.17
N ILE A 162 0.78 8.82 2.18
CA ILE A 162 2.06 8.92 1.47
C ILE A 162 2.20 10.31 0.84
N LEU A 163 1.18 10.75 0.08
CA LEU A 163 1.17 12.02 -0.64
C LEU A 163 1.31 13.24 0.29
N GLU A 164 0.75 13.18 1.50
CA GLU A 164 0.98 14.23 2.51
C GLU A 164 2.37 14.14 3.14
N ALA A 165 2.90 12.92 3.37
CA ALA A 165 4.23 12.74 3.95
C ALA A 165 5.36 13.26 3.04
N ILE A 166 5.23 13.11 1.72
CA ILE A 166 6.21 13.61 0.73
C ILE A 166 5.88 15.00 0.20
N LYS A 167 4.96 15.74 0.84
CA LYS A 167 4.46 17.04 0.36
C LYS A 167 5.55 18.08 0.09
N LYS A 168 6.67 18.04 0.84
CA LYS A 168 7.81 18.95 0.61
C LYS A 168 8.50 18.74 -0.74
N TYR A 169 8.42 17.53 -1.30
CA TYR A 169 9.03 17.18 -2.59
C TYR A 169 8.05 17.36 -3.75
N ARG A 170 6.74 17.30 -3.47
CA ARG A 170 5.71 17.34 -4.51
C ARG A 170 5.64 18.69 -5.23
N ILE A 171 5.55 18.62 -6.55
CA ILE A 171 5.19 19.78 -7.36
C ILE A 171 3.67 19.82 -7.45
N ASN A 172 3.04 20.74 -6.72
CA ASN A 172 1.61 21.00 -6.88
C ASN A 172 1.40 21.89 -8.11
N LYS A 173 0.44 21.50 -8.96
CA LYS A 173 -0.15 22.43 -9.93
C LYS A 173 -1.08 23.41 -9.22
#